data_AF-A0A853EFB4-F1
#
_entry.id   AF-A0A853EFB4-F1
#
_cell.length_a   1.000
_cell.length_b   1.000
_cell.length_c   1.000
_cell.angle_alpha   90.00
_cell.angle_beta   90.00
_cell.angle_gamma   90.00
#
_symmetry.space_group_name_H-M   'P 1'
#
loop_
_entity.id
_entity.type
_entity.pdbx_description
1 polymer ?
#
loop_
_entity_poly.entity_id
_entity_poly.type
_entity_poly.pdbx_seq_one_letter_code
_entity_poly.pdbx_strand_id
1 'polypeptide(L)' 'MTGDSQAVVTVCVDTTGASLVDATGAPAGEDIQHRYSSQATLHRNGQTWTVVSDETTGVDDC' A
#
# COMPACT_ATOMS: atom_id res chain seq x y z
N MET A 1 18.89 -27.56 -12.17
CA MET A 1 18.25 -26.91 -11.01
C MET A 1 17.84 -25.52 -11.45
N THR A 2 16.63 -25.36 -11.96
CA THR A 2 16.05 -24.03 -12.24
C THR A 2 15.65 -23.45 -10.90
N GLY A 3 16.42 -22.49 -10.40
CA GLY A 3 16.26 -21.97 -9.04
C GLY A 3 14.90 -21.30 -8.83
N ASP A 4 14.19 -21.74 -7.79
CA ASP A 4 13.04 -21.02 -7.27
C ASP A 4 13.52 -19.65 -6.82
N SER A 5 12.90 -18.59 -7.37
CA SER A 5 13.24 -17.20 -7.06
C SER A 5 12.06 -16.57 -6.36
N GLN A 6 12.30 -15.92 -5.24
CA GLN A 6 11.30 -15.15 -4.50
C GLN A 6 11.67 -13.68 -4.53
N ALA A 7 10.69 -12.81 -4.79
CA ALA A 7 10.83 -11.36 -4.68
C ALA A 7 9.62 -10.77 -3.97
N VAL A 8 9.82 -9.66 -3.26
CA VAL A 8 8.76 -8.89 -2.60
C VAL A 8 8.73 -7.51 -3.22
N VAL A 9 7.54 -7.05 -3.60
CA VAL A 9 7.30 -5.69 -4.09
C VAL A 9 6.35 -5.00 -3.12
N THR A 10 6.77 -3.87 -2.58
CA THR A 10 5.93 -3.01 -1.75
C THR A 10 5.53 -1.79 -2.58
N VAL A 11 4.25 -1.52 -2.67
CA VAL A 11 3.71 -0.31 -3.30
C VAL A 11 3.05 0.53 -2.21
N CYS A 12 3.61 1.71 -1.97
CA CYS A 12 3.02 2.74 -1.11
C CYS A 12 2.19 3.69 -1.99
N VAL A 13 0.93 3.92 -1.62
CA VAL A 13 0.08 4.96 -2.22
C VAL A 13 -0.25 5.97 -1.13
N ASP A 14 0.51 7.06 -1.10
CA ASP A 14 0.22 8.22 -0.26
C ASP A 14 -0.82 9.08 -0.97
N THR A 15 -2.07 9.04 -0.49
CA THR A 15 -3.06 10.00 -0.96
C THR A 15 -2.94 11.29 -0.14
N THR A 16 -3.04 12.44 -0.81
CA THR A 16 -3.06 13.74 -0.15
C THR A 16 -4.24 13.79 0.83
N GLY A 17 -3.93 14.03 2.11
CA GLY A 17 -4.95 14.09 3.15
C GLY A 17 -6.04 15.11 2.83
N ALA A 18 -7.28 14.80 3.21
CA ALA A 18 -8.40 15.73 3.10
C ALA A 18 -8.48 16.54 4.40
N SER A 19 -8.32 17.88 4.29
CA SER A 19 -8.48 18.75 5.45
C SER A 19 -9.94 18.86 5.85
N LEU A 20 -10.22 18.59 7.12
CA LEU A 20 -11.51 18.89 7.71
C LEU A 20 -11.60 20.40 7.94
N VAL A 21 -12.60 21.04 7.34
CA VAL A 21 -12.92 22.46 7.57
C VAL A 21 -14.37 22.61 8.03
N ASP A 22 -14.64 23.59 8.88
CA ASP A 22 -15.98 23.90 9.35
C ASP A 22 -16.74 24.77 8.33
N ALA A 23 -17.97 25.14 8.66
CA ALA A 23 -18.82 25.98 7.80
C ALA A 23 -18.23 27.38 7.53
N THR A 24 -17.23 27.82 8.30
CA THR A 24 -16.52 29.10 8.13
C THR A 24 -15.24 28.97 7.30
N GLY A 25 -14.85 27.73 6.98
CA GLY A 25 -13.58 27.42 6.31
C GLY A 25 -12.39 27.32 7.28
N ALA A 26 -12.63 27.38 8.59
CA ALA A 26 -11.57 27.17 9.58
C ALA A 26 -11.27 25.66 9.74
N PRO A 27 -10.02 25.26 10.04
CA PRO A 27 -9.68 23.87 10.32
C PRO A 27 -10.54 23.31 11.45
N ALA A 28 -11.21 22.18 11.20
CA ALA A 28 -12.20 21.58 12.10
C ALA A 28 -11.76 20.24 12.70
N GLY A 29 -10.51 19.85 12.52
CA GLY A 29 -9.97 18.59 13.03
C GLY A 29 -8.63 18.23 12.43
N GLU A 30 -8.17 17.01 12.72
CA GLU A 30 -7.01 16.44 12.05
C GLU A 30 -7.33 16.11 10.58
N ASP A 31 -6.33 16.23 9.71
CA ASP A 31 -6.47 15.84 8.31
C ASP A 31 -6.76 14.34 8.22
N ILE A 32 -7.73 13.97 7.37
CA ILE A 32 -7.98 12.56 7.05
C ILE A 32 -6.86 12.10 6.12
N GLN A 33 -5.92 11.33 6.64
CA GLN A 33 -4.88 10.66 5.87
C GLN A 33 -5.35 9.26 5.45
N HIS A 34 -5.57 9.04 4.15
CA HIS A 34 -5.74 7.69 3.62
C HIS A 34 -4.38 7.17 3.17
N ARG A 35 -3.83 6.20 3.92
CA ARG A 35 -2.63 5.45 3.53
C ARG A 35 -3.02 4.05 3.10
N TYR A 36 -2.61 3.68 1.90
CA TYR A 36 -2.74 2.31 1.40
C TYR A 36 -1.33 1.76 1.15
N SER A 37 -1.05 0.60 1.75
CA SER A 37 0.11 -0.21 1.42
C SER A 37 -0.38 -1.51 0.78
N SER A 38 0.28 -1.92 -0.31
CA SER A 38 0.06 -3.21 -0.93
C SER A 38 1.38 -3.94 -1.02
N GLN A 39 1.44 -5.15 -0.48
CA GLN A 39 2.60 -6.01 -0.57
C GLN A 39 2.28 -7.16 -1.54
N ALA A 40 3.17 -7.37 -2.51
CA ALA A 40 3.08 -8.49 -3.43
C ALA A 40 4.29 -9.40 -3.25
N THR A 41 4.04 -10.69 -3.03
CA THR A 41 5.08 -11.72 -3.07
C THR A 41 5.04 -12.44 -4.41
N LEU A 42 6.18 -12.46 -5.09
CA LEU A 42 6.39 -13.12 -6.36
C LEU A 42 7.14 -14.43 -6.12
N HIS A 43 6.54 -15.54 -6.55
CA HIS A 43 7.16 -16.86 -6.55
C HIS A 43 7.37 -17.31 -8.00
N ARG A 44 8.61 -17.66 -8.34
CA ARG A 44 8.95 -18.20 -9.65
C ARG A 44 9.15 -19.70 -9.59
N ASN A 45 8.42 -20.44 -10.42
CA ASN A 45 8.63 -21.87 -10.65
C ASN A 45 8.85 -22.10 -12.16
N GLY A 46 10.11 -22.33 -12.55
CA GLY A 46 10.51 -22.43 -13.95
C GLY A 46 10.28 -21.14 -14.75
N GLN A 47 9.36 -21.16 -15.71
CA GLN A 47 9.00 -19.98 -16.52
C GLN A 47 7.72 -19.27 -16.04
N THR A 48 7.06 -19.79 -15.01
CA THR A 48 5.79 -19.26 -14.50
C THR A 48 6.03 -18.44 -13.22
N TRP A 49 5.28 -17.34 -13.09
CA TRP A 49 5.23 -16.52 -11.89
C TRP A 49 3.87 -16.62 -11.24
N THR A 50 3.85 -16.84 -9.93
CA THR A 50 2.66 -16.67 -9.08
C THR A 50 2.82 -15.37 -8.31
N VAL A 51 1.80 -14.52 -8.37
CA VAL A 51 1.73 -13.26 -7.63
C VAL A 51 0.68 -13.41 -6.54
N VAL A 52 1.06 -13.17 -5.30
CA VAL A 52 0.15 -13.10 -4.16
C VAL A 52 0.19 -11.66 -3.66
N SER A 53 -0.95 -10.98 -3.64
CA SER A 53 -1.06 -9.59 -3.15
C SER A 53 -1.88 -9.55 -1.87
N ASP A 54 -1.33 -8.94 -0.84
CA ASP A 54 -2.00 -8.61 0.40
C ASP A 54 -2.22 -7.08 0.44
N GLU A 55 -3.47 -6.67 0.65
CA GLU A 55 -3.85 -5.26 0.80
C GLU A 55 -4.21 -5.00 2.25
N THR A 56 -3.50 -4.07 2.88
CA THR A 56 -3.73 -3.68 4.27
C THR A 56 -4.08 -2.21 4.36
N THR A 57 -5.14 -1.91 5.10
CA THR A 57 -5.52 -0.54 5.45
C THR A 57 -5.04 -0.23 6.87
N GLY A 58 -4.28 0.86 7.04
CA GLY A 58 -3.94 1.39 8.36
C GLY A 58 -2.66 0.85 9.02
N VAL A 59 -1.78 0.14 8.30
CA VAL A 59 -0.45 -0.22 8.81
C VAL A 59 0.61 0.53 7.98
N ASP A 60 1.35 1.40 8.66
CA ASP A 60 2.50 2.13 8.12
C ASP A 60 3.67 1.13 8.01
N ASP A 61 3.76 0.45 6.88
CA ASP A 61 4.97 -0.26 6.45
C ASP A 61 5.79 0.59 5.45
N CYS A 62 5.33 1.82 5.23
CA CYS A 62 6.12 2.98 4.85
C CYS A 62 6.48 3.72 6.17
#